data_AF-A0AAV4S914-F1
#
_entry.id   AF-A0AAV4S914-F1
#
_cell.length_a   1.000
_cell.length_b   1.000
_cell.length_c   1.000
_cell.angle_alpha   90.00
_cell.angle_beta   90.00
_cell.angle_gamma   90.00
#
_symmetry.space_group_name_H-M   'P 1'
#
loop_
_entity.id
_entity.type
_entity.pdbx_description
1 polymer ?
#
loop_
_entity_poly.entity_id
_entity_poly.type
_entity_poly.pdbx_seq_one_letter_code
_entity_poly.pdbx_strand_id
1 'polypeptide(L)'
;MGRDILMNSASSTTSCLYPSSNSHPRYRKRDSFDSRCTPNSSKSKSNHRRTSSQSPSTWSQILNLTSNVRCQSMLTISSDILVYAIVVAACILCYANSLDGEFVHDDMVSITMNPDVIGENSVKEIFFNDFWGKPMMDPSSHKSYRPVTVLTFR
;
A
#
# COMPACT_ATOMS: atom_id res chain seq x y z
N MET A 1 -19.44 -24.13 -55.47
CA MET A 1 -18.48 -24.67 -54.49
C MET A 1 -18.69 -23.85 -53.21
N GLY A 2 -19.64 -24.11 -52.33
CA GLY A 2 -20.15 -25.40 -51.90
C GLY A 2 -19.24 -25.95 -50.81
N ARG A 3 -19.39 -25.45 -49.57
CA ARG A 3 -19.37 -26.22 -48.31
C ARG A 3 -19.49 -25.30 -47.10
N ASP A 4 -20.72 -25.26 -46.57
CA ASP A 4 -21.02 -25.12 -45.15
C ASP A 4 -20.21 -26.12 -44.33
N ILE A 5 -19.96 -25.85 -43.04
CA ILE A 5 -20.09 -26.82 -41.93
C ILE A 5 -19.63 -26.24 -40.57
N LEU A 6 -20.60 -26.24 -39.63
CA LEU A 6 -20.53 -26.33 -38.17
C LEU A 6 -19.78 -25.24 -37.36
N MET A 7 -20.57 -24.28 -36.85
CA MET A 7 -20.43 -23.84 -35.46
C MET A 7 -20.65 -25.06 -34.55
N ASN A 8 -19.57 -25.54 -33.94
CA ASN A 8 -19.65 -26.58 -32.92
C ASN A 8 -19.55 -25.90 -31.55
N SER A 9 -20.66 -25.95 -30.82
CA SER A 9 -20.72 -25.72 -29.38
C SER A 9 -19.69 -26.60 -28.67
N ALA A 10 -18.86 -26.00 -27.84
CA ALA A 10 -18.09 -26.72 -26.83
C ALA A 10 -18.07 -25.87 -25.55
N SER A 11 -19.13 -26.02 -24.76
CA SER A 11 -19.11 -25.74 -23.33
C SER A 11 -17.93 -26.50 -22.72
N SER A 12 -16.87 -25.77 -22.37
CA SER A 12 -15.77 -26.33 -21.57
C SER A 12 -16.17 -26.29 -20.10
N THR A 13 -16.97 -27.27 -19.71
CA THR A 13 -17.02 -27.76 -18.35
C THR A 13 -15.79 -28.64 -18.12
N THR A 14 -14.83 -28.16 -17.32
CA THR A 14 -13.83 -29.03 -16.72
C THR A 14 -13.96 -28.96 -15.19
N SER A 15 -14.48 -30.07 -14.71
CA SER A 15 -14.58 -30.57 -13.35
C SER A 15 -13.24 -30.68 -12.63
N CYS A 16 -13.24 -30.42 -11.32
CA CYS A 16 -12.59 -31.31 -10.35
C CYS A 16 -13.27 -31.20 -8.99
N LEU A 17 -14.09 -32.21 -8.71
CA LEU A 17 -14.70 -32.52 -7.43
C LEU A 17 -13.62 -32.74 -6.37
N TYR A 18 -13.73 -32.04 -5.24
CA TYR A 18 -13.05 -32.43 -4.01
C TYR A 18 -13.73 -33.67 -3.40
N PRO A 19 -12.97 -34.68 -2.96
CA PRO A 19 -13.52 -35.78 -2.20
C PRO A 19 -13.48 -35.49 -0.69
N SER A 20 -14.27 -36.29 0.01
CA SER A 20 -14.02 -36.79 1.36
C SER A 20 -14.71 -36.07 2.52
N SER A 21 -15.91 -36.59 2.80
CA SER A 21 -16.33 -37.10 4.11
C SER A 21 -15.43 -36.78 5.31
N ASN A 22 -15.96 -36.08 6.32
CA ASN A 22 -15.62 -36.42 7.69
C ASN A 22 -16.75 -36.19 8.70
N SER A 23 -17.43 -37.30 8.97
CA SER A 23 -17.80 -37.85 10.27
C SER A 23 -17.93 -36.92 11.50
N HIS A 24 -19.14 -36.97 12.06
CA HIS A 24 -19.53 -36.58 13.42
C HIS A 24 -18.54 -37.03 14.52
N PRO A 25 -18.30 -36.21 15.56
CA PRO A 25 -17.75 -36.72 16.82
C PRO A 25 -18.85 -37.44 17.61
N ARG A 26 -18.77 -38.78 17.71
CA ARG A 26 -19.53 -39.55 18.70
C ARG A 26 -18.90 -39.38 20.08
N TYR A 27 -19.71 -38.92 21.02
CA TYR A 27 -19.44 -38.94 22.46
C TYR A 27 -19.23 -40.39 22.92
N ARG A 28 -18.04 -40.75 23.41
CA ARG A 28 -17.75 -42.09 23.91
C ARG A 28 -17.79 -42.11 25.44
N LYS A 29 -18.69 -42.96 25.93
CA LYS A 29 -19.06 -43.23 27.32
C LYS A 29 -17.88 -43.81 28.11
N ARG A 30 -17.79 -43.37 29.35
CA ARG A 30 -16.91 -43.83 30.43
C ARG A 30 -17.49 -45.12 30.99
N ASP A 31 -16.73 -46.21 31.01
CA ASP A 31 -17.01 -47.39 31.83
C ASP A 31 -15.70 -47.96 32.41
N SER A 32 -15.78 -48.25 33.69
CA SER A 32 -14.73 -48.74 34.60
C SER A 32 -14.64 -50.27 34.53
N PHE A 33 -13.44 -50.85 34.56
CA PHE A 33 -13.24 -52.10 35.31
C PHE A 33 -11.76 -52.40 35.61
N ASP A 34 -11.57 -52.86 36.84
CA ASP A 34 -10.36 -53.13 37.60
C ASP A 34 -9.71 -54.47 37.18
N SER A 35 -8.37 -54.61 37.33
CA SER A 35 -7.66 -55.90 37.54
C SER A 35 -6.14 -55.73 37.69
N ARG A 36 -5.70 -55.57 38.95
CA ARG A 36 -4.75 -56.44 39.69
C ARG A 36 -3.51 -56.98 38.95
N CYS A 37 -2.31 -56.51 39.35
CA CYS A 37 -1.06 -57.30 39.38
C CYS A 37 -0.22 -56.93 40.62
N THR A 38 0.26 -57.96 41.32
CA THR A 38 0.99 -57.98 42.60
C THR A 38 2.50 -57.72 42.44
N PRO A 39 3.27 -57.55 43.54
CA PRO A 39 4.46 -56.71 43.60
C PRO A 39 5.77 -57.47 43.33
N ASN A 40 6.82 -56.75 42.94
CA ASN A 40 8.17 -57.05 43.44
C ASN A 40 9.13 -55.86 43.34
N SER A 41 9.67 -55.52 44.51
CA SER A 41 11.04 -55.09 44.82
C SER A 41 11.87 -54.38 43.75
N SER A 42 12.11 -53.09 43.97
CA SER A 42 13.42 -52.44 43.75
C SER A 42 13.43 -51.10 44.48
N LYS A 43 14.07 -51.04 45.65
CA LYS A 43 14.36 -49.78 46.35
C LYS A 43 15.37 -48.97 45.54
N SER A 44 14.88 -48.11 44.64
CA SER A 44 15.69 -47.03 44.06
C SER A 44 15.51 -45.79 44.93
N LYS A 45 16.59 -45.35 45.58
CA LYS A 45 16.62 -44.09 46.33
C LYS A 45 16.48 -42.94 45.32
N SER A 46 15.27 -42.43 45.14
CA SER A 46 15.03 -41.22 44.36
C SER A 46 15.44 -40.01 45.18
N ASN A 47 16.50 -39.31 44.74
CA ASN A 47 16.72 -37.93 45.12
C ASN A 47 15.62 -37.09 44.47
N HIS A 48 14.54 -36.81 45.20
CA HIS A 48 13.53 -35.83 44.81
C HIS A 48 14.16 -34.42 44.83
N ARG A 49 14.89 -34.04 43.79
CA ARG A 49 15.06 -32.64 43.45
C ARG A 49 13.72 -32.20 42.85
N ARG A 50 12.89 -31.52 43.66
CA ARG A 50 11.70 -30.82 43.18
C ARG A 50 12.14 -29.82 42.10
N THR A 51 12.11 -30.21 40.83
CA THR A 51 12.05 -29.24 39.74
C THR A 51 10.64 -28.69 39.77
N SER A 52 10.45 -27.58 40.49
CA SER A 52 9.22 -26.81 40.41
C SER A 52 9.01 -26.44 38.94
N SER A 53 8.09 -27.12 38.27
CA SER A 53 7.53 -26.68 37.00
C SER A 53 6.76 -25.39 37.28
N GLN A 54 7.48 -24.27 37.36
CA GLN A 54 6.86 -22.96 37.47
C GLN A 54 6.18 -22.70 36.14
N SER A 55 4.87 -22.95 36.09
CA SER A 55 4.04 -22.47 34.99
C SER A 55 4.26 -20.96 34.91
N PRO A 56 4.52 -20.39 33.72
CA PRO A 56 4.66 -18.96 33.56
C PRO A 56 3.47 -18.28 34.24
N SER A 57 3.72 -17.32 35.13
CA SER A 57 2.63 -16.59 35.79
C SER A 57 1.76 -15.96 34.70
N THR A 58 0.45 -15.85 34.93
CA THR A 58 -0.48 -15.22 33.98
C THR A 58 0.03 -13.85 33.49
N TRP A 59 0.71 -13.11 34.38
CA TRP A 59 1.37 -11.85 34.08
C TRP A 59 2.49 -11.96 33.04
N SER A 60 3.35 -13.00 33.11
CA SER A 60 4.41 -13.21 32.12
C SER A 60 3.86 -13.51 30.72
N GLN A 61 2.71 -14.20 30.64
CA GLN A 61 2.04 -14.46 29.37
C GLN A 61 1.45 -13.18 28.77
N ILE A 62 0.85 -12.32 29.61
CA ILE A 62 0.32 -11.01 29.18
C ILE A 62 1.46 -10.11 28.68
N LEU A 63 2.57 -10.03 29.42
CA LEU A 63 3.71 -9.21 29.02
C LEU A 63 4.28 -9.65 27.67
N ASN A 64 4.45 -10.97 27.45
CA ASN A 64 4.90 -11.51 26.16
C ASN A 64 3.89 -11.26 25.02
N LEU A 65 2.59 -11.33 25.29
CA LEU A 65 1.58 -11.01 24.29
C LEU A 65 1.62 -9.53 23.92
N THR A 66 1.74 -8.63 24.90
CA THR A 66 1.82 -7.19 24.66
C THR A 66 3.12 -6.77 23.96
N SER A 67 4.25 -7.42 24.25
CA SER A 67 5.50 -7.18 23.54
C SER A 67 5.42 -7.68 22.10
N ASN A 68 4.81 -8.84 21.85
CA ASN A 68 4.59 -9.35 20.51
C ASN A 68 3.66 -8.45 19.68
N VAL A 69 2.55 -7.96 20.26
CA VAL A 69 1.63 -7.01 19.59
C VAL A 69 2.32 -5.68 19.32
N ARG A 70 3.14 -5.18 20.26
CA ARG A 70 3.91 -3.94 20.08
C ARG A 70 5.01 -4.11 19.02
N CYS A 71 5.70 -5.23 18.99
CA CYS A 71 6.70 -5.52 17.96
C CYS A 71 6.06 -5.69 16.59
N GLN A 72 4.93 -6.40 16.48
CA GLN A 72 4.21 -6.54 15.20
C GLN A 72 3.75 -5.19 14.66
N SER A 73 3.13 -4.35 15.50
CA SER A 73 2.72 -2.99 15.09
C SER A 73 3.91 -2.10 14.71
N MET A 74 5.02 -2.15 15.45
CA MET A 74 6.23 -1.38 15.13
C MET A 74 6.90 -1.86 13.84
N LEU A 75 6.92 -3.17 13.58
CA LEU A 75 7.45 -3.74 12.34
C LEU A 75 6.59 -3.35 11.12
N THR A 76 5.26 -3.35 11.24
CA THR A 76 4.36 -2.89 10.17
C THR A 76 4.54 -1.40 9.87
N ILE A 77 4.60 -0.56 10.91
CA ILE A 77 4.86 0.89 10.72
C ILE A 77 6.22 1.12 10.06
N SER A 78 7.24 0.34 10.45
CA SER A 78 8.58 0.44 9.86
C SER A 78 8.58 0.04 8.38
N SER A 79 7.84 -1.00 8.00
CA SER A 79 7.72 -1.41 6.60
C SER A 79 6.94 -0.38 5.76
N ASP A 80 5.87 0.19 6.31
CA ASP A 80 5.10 1.22 5.60
C ASP A 80 5.94 2.47 5.38
N ILE A 81 6.66 2.95 6.40
CA ILE A 81 7.60 4.07 6.28
C ILE A 81 8.68 3.76 5.25
N LEU A 82 9.23 2.55 5.22
CA LEU A 82 10.24 2.16 4.23
C LEU A 82 9.67 2.18 2.82
N VAL A 83 8.45 1.69 2.62
CA VAL A 83 7.76 1.75 1.31
C VAL A 83 7.57 3.20 0.88
N TYR A 84 7.05 4.07 1.75
CA TYR A 84 6.92 5.48 1.43
C TYR A 84 8.27 6.15 1.15
N ALA A 85 9.31 5.82 1.92
CA ALA A 85 10.66 6.36 1.70
C ALA A 85 11.22 5.94 0.34
N ILE A 86 11.03 4.68 -0.07
CA ILE A 86 11.45 4.19 -1.39
C ILE A 86 10.68 4.92 -2.50
N VAL A 87 9.37 5.10 -2.36
CA VAL A 87 8.56 5.84 -3.34
C VAL A 87 9.03 7.28 -3.47
N VAL A 88 9.21 7.99 -2.35
CA VAL A 88 9.70 9.37 -2.34
C VAL A 88 11.10 9.45 -2.96
N ALA A 89 12.01 8.53 -2.61
CA ALA A 89 13.36 8.49 -3.18
C ALA A 89 13.33 8.25 -4.70
N ALA A 90 12.49 7.31 -5.18
CA ALA A 90 12.32 7.05 -6.60
C ALA A 90 11.78 8.29 -7.34
N CYS A 91 10.79 8.98 -6.78
CA CYS A 91 10.29 10.23 -7.33
C CYS A 91 11.41 11.28 -7.43
N ILE A 92 12.17 11.50 -6.35
CA ILE A 92 13.28 12.46 -6.35
C ILE A 92 14.31 12.10 -7.42
N LEU A 93 14.74 10.84 -7.49
CA LEU A 93 15.75 10.40 -8.45
C LEU A 93 15.28 10.54 -9.91
N CYS A 94 14.02 10.21 -10.20
CA CYS A 94 13.46 10.37 -11.54
C CYS A 94 13.40 11.84 -11.97
N TYR A 95 13.06 12.75 -11.05
CA TYR A 95 12.90 14.18 -11.34
C TYR A 95 14.17 15.01 -11.12
N ALA A 96 15.21 14.47 -10.48
CA ALA A 96 16.45 15.19 -10.21
C ALA A 96 17.10 15.73 -11.49
N ASN A 97 17.07 14.96 -12.58
CA ASN A 97 17.60 15.37 -13.88
C ASN A 97 16.78 16.47 -14.56
N SER A 98 15.59 16.78 -14.06
CA SER A 98 14.71 17.83 -14.60
C SER A 98 14.79 19.14 -13.82
N LEU A 99 15.56 19.20 -12.74
CA LEU A 99 15.70 20.42 -11.93
C LEU A 99 16.41 21.56 -12.67
N ASP A 100 17.35 21.20 -13.55
CA ASP A 100 18.07 22.15 -14.41
C ASP A 100 17.42 22.28 -15.80
N GLY A 101 16.12 21.99 -15.91
CA GLY A 101 15.36 22.15 -17.15
C GLY A 101 15.12 23.62 -17.49
N GLU A 102 15.26 23.97 -18.77
CA GLU A 102 14.87 25.29 -19.27
C GLU A 102 13.36 25.40 -19.46
N PHE A 103 12.88 26.62 -19.69
CA PHE A 103 11.46 26.87 -19.95
C PHE A 103 10.97 26.07 -21.16
N VAL A 104 9.81 25.43 -21.00
CA VAL A 104 9.08 24.86 -22.14
C VAL A 104 8.67 26.02 -23.05
N HIS A 105 8.53 25.76 -24.35
CA HIS A 105 8.27 26.78 -25.36
C HIS A 105 7.14 27.78 -25.00
N ASP A 106 6.05 27.30 -24.41
CA ASP A 106 4.91 28.13 -24.00
C ASP A 106 5.19 28.95 -22.72
N ASP A 107 6.02 28.43 -21.82
CA ASP A 107 6.40 29.12 -20.58
C ASP A 107 7.41 30.23 -20.88
N MET A 108 8.33 29.98 -21.82
CA MET A 108 9.37 30.94 -22.20
C MET A 108 8.75 32.26 -22.65
N VAL A 109 7.82 32.23 -23.61
CA VAL A 109 7.23 33.46 -24.16
C VAL A 109 6.36 34.18 -23.12
N SER A 110 5.61 33.43 -22.31
CA SER A 110 4.71 34.02 -21.31
C SER A 110 5.43 34.60 -20.09
N ILE A 111 6.61 34.10 -19.73
CA ILE A 111 7.39 34.58 -18.57
C ILE A 111 8.45 35.60 -18.99
N THR A 112 9.20 35.33 -20.07
CA THR A 112 10.37 36.14 -20.44
C THR A 112 10.05 37.26 -21.42
N MET A 113 8.99 37.13 -22.23
CA MET A 113 8.67 38.10 -23.30
C MET A 113 7.35 38.84 -23.08
N ASN A 114 6.56 38.47 -22.06
CA ASN A 114 5.28 39.13 -21.80
C ASN A 114 5.51 40.51 -21.12
N PRO A 115 5.11 41.63 -21.74
CA PRO A 115 5.25 42.99 -21.18
C PRO A 115 4.58 43.17 -19.81
N ASP A 116 3.51 42.41 -19.54
CA ASP A 116 2.79 42.43 -18.28
C ASP A 116 3.57 41.76 -17.13
N VAL A 117 4.39 40.74 -17.45
CA VAL A 117 5.23 40.00 -16.49
C VAL A 117 6.54 40.75 -16.22
N ILE A 118 7.25 41.19 -17.27
CA ILE A 118 8.55 41.89 -17.13
C ILE A 118 8.40 43.31 -16.55
N GLY A 119 7.18 43.81 -16.45
CA GLY A 119 6.85 45.06 -15.79
C GLY A 119 6.85 46.30 -16.67
N GLU A 120 6.93 46.15 -17.99
CA GLU A 120 6.82 47.25 -18.95
C GLU A 120 5.43 47.88 -18.94
N ASN A 121 4.38 47.05 -18.84
CA ASN A 121 3.00 47.52 -18.73
C ASN A 121 2.61 47.78 -17.26
N SER A 122 1.62 48.65 -17.07
CA SER A 122 1.05 48.87 -15.73
C SER A 122 0.26 47.66 -15.25
N VAL A 123 0.19 47.44 -13.93
CA VAL A 123 -0.58 46.31 -13.33
C VAL A 123 -2.06 46.32 -13.74
N LYS A 124 -2.61 47.48 -14.10
CA LYS A 124 -3.99 47.57 -14.60
C LYS A 124 -4.17 46.86 -15.94
N GLU A 125 -3.16 46.90 -16.81
CA GLU A 125 -3.23 46.30 -18.14
C GLU A 125 -3.29 44.78 -18.09
N ILE A 126 -2.79 44.14 -17.02
CA ILE A 126 -2.95 42.70 -16.75
C ILE A 126 -4.42 42.27 -16.81
N PHE A 127 -5.35 43.15 -16.43
CA PHE A 127 -6.79 42.85 -16.44
C PHE A 127 -7.46 43.05 -17.80
N PHE A 128 -6.78 43.68 -18.75
CA PHE A 128 -7.28 43.98 -20.09
C PHE A 128 -6.51 43.25 -21.20
N ASN A 129 -5.39 42.63 -20.87
CA ASN A 129 -4.56 41.84 -21.76
C ASN A 129 -4.83 40.34 -21.58
N ASP A 130 -4.44 39.54 -22.59
CA ASP A 130 -4.42 38.09 -22.52
C ASP A 130 -3.15 37.57 -21.83
N PHE A 131 -3.06 36.25 -21.68
CA PHE A 131 -1.94 35.55 -21.04
C PHE A 131 -0.56 35.85 -21.67
N TRP A 132 -0.53 36.33 -22.91
CA TRP A 132 0.70 36.63 -23.64
C TRP A 132 1.02 38.13 -23.66
N GLY A 133 0.23 38.96 -22.97
CA GLY A 133 0.45 40.41 -22.90
C GLY A 133 -0.14 41.19 -24.07
N LYS A 134 -1.05 40.58 -24.86
CA LYS A 134 -1.76 41.29 -25.92
C LYS A 134 -3.10 41.82 -25.44
N PRO A 135 -3.54 43.02 -25.86
CA PRO A 135 -4.88 43.51 -25.56
C PRO A 135 -5.96 42.52 -26.01
N MET A 136 -6.91 42.21 -25.13
CA MET A 136 -7.93 41.18 -25.39
C MET A 136 -8.88 41.53 -26.56
N MET A 137 -8.90 42.81 -26.94
CA MET A 137 -9.64 43.33 -28.10
C MET A 137 -8.91 43.13 -29.43
N ASP A 138 -7.62 42.78 -29.41
CA ASP A 138 -6.81 42.57 -30.61
C ASP A 138 -7.24 41.27 -31.33
N PRO A 139 -7.45 41.28 -32.67
CA PRO A 139 -7.78 40.07 -33.43
C PRO A 139 -6.73 38.96 -33.36
N SER A 140 -5.46 39.31 -33.08
CA SER A 140 -4.34 38.40 -32.91
C SER A 140 -4.13 37.94 -31.45
N SER A 141 -5.01 38.37 -30.53
CA SER A 141 -5.05 37.85 -29.17
C SER A 141 -5.51 36.40 -29.17
N HIS A 142 -4.88 35.58 -28.33
CA HIS A 142 -5.30 34.20 -28.13
C HIS A 142 -6.50 34.11 -27.18
N LYS A 143 -6.94 35.25 -26.61
CA LYS A 143 -8.11 35.40 -25.72
C LYS A 143 -8.07 34.51 -24.47
N SER A 144 -6.88 34.05 -24.09
CA SER A 144 -6.63 33.30 -22.88
C SER A 144 -6.51 34.27 -21.70
N TYR A 145 -7.60 34.48 -20.96
CA TYR A 145 -7.61 35.40 -19.82
C TYR A 145 -7.13 34.72 -18.53
N ARG A 146 -5.97 35.12 -18.00
CA ARG A 146 -5.33 34.51 -16.81
C ARG A 146 -4.59 35.55 -15.94
N PRO A 147 -5.27 36.61 -15.47
CA PRO A 147 -4.64 37.72 -14.78
C PRO A 147 -3.91 37.30 -13.49
N VAL A 148 -4.44 36.32 -12.75
CA VAL A 148 -3.82 35.82 -11.51
C VAL A 148 -2.49 35.12 -11.81
N THR A 149 -2.43 34.32 -12.87
CA THR A 149 -1.19 33.63 -13.27
C THR A 149 -0.12 34.62 -13.73
N VAL A 150 -0.51 35.62 -14.54
CA VAL A 150 0.41 36.67 -14.98
C VAL A 150 0.94 37.47 -13.77
N LEU A 151 0.07 37.77 -12.80
CA LEU A 151 0.47 38.46 -11.57
C LEU A 151 1.45 37.65 -10.71
N THR A 152 1.35 36.32 -10.69
CA THR A 152 2.30 35.48 -9.93
C THR A 152 3.71 35.43 -10.52
N PHE A 153 3.86 35.74 -11.82
CA PHE A 153 5.17 35.77 -12.48
C PHE A 153 5.85 37.14 -12.43
N ARG A 154 5.08 38.21 -12.15
CA ARG A 154 5.58 39.58 -12.05
C ARG A 154 6.30 39.86 -10.73
#